data_AF-I1CVC4-F1
#
_entry.id   AF-I1CVC4-F1
#
_cell.length_a   1.000
_cell.length_b   1.000
_cell.length_c   1.000
_cell.angle_alpha   90.00
_cell.angle_beta   90.00
_cell.angle_gamma   90.00
#
_symmetry.space_group_name_H-M   'P 1'
#
loop_
_entity.id
_entity.type
_entity.pdbx_description
1 polymer ?
#
loop_
_entity_poly.entity_id
_entity_poly.type
_entity_poly.pdbx_seq_one_letter_code
_entity_poly.pdbx_strand_id
1 'polypeptide(L)'
;MSLEEERTTKRKGSVTFDLPPPTVNEEQQELLSPCNPTIDIRAQAVPDTMLVALFDREREMKELVEHNKSFFSSLESFLNEKWPRFENTIYVPRTQMSDIEWITRISKALEPVPPLLEKFKELVGYLGEEEEEVRDKVELRQIRNRLDHLSKEAYPQFFINCKETMSDEEYKLFIETLFDTSTMKDELWEKKIRQQLKPWPNVLEQLEEIIAYEIEE
;
A
#
# COMPACT_ATOMS: atom_id res chain seq x y z
N MET A 1 -43.63 32.91 -44.27
CA MET A 1 -43.08 31.68 -44.88
C MET A 1 -42.30 30.97 -43.79
N SER A 2 -42.95 30.08 -43.04
CA SER A 2 -42.97 28.61 -43.21
C SER A 2 -41.76 28.01 -42.46
N LEU A 3 -41.91 27.55 -41.22
CA LEU A 3 -42.39 26.24 -40.72
C LEU A 3 -41.37 25.09 -40.88
N GLU A 4 -41.21 24.35 -39.77
CA GLU A 4 -40.74 22.95 -39.62
C GLU A 4 -39.21 22.72 -39.70
N GLU A 5 -38.59 21.81 -38.94
CA GLU A 5 -39.08 20.68 -38.15
C GLU A 5 -38.01 20.25 -37.12
N GLU A 6 -38.49 19.82 -35.96
CA GLU A 6 -37.78 19.23 -34.83
C GLU A 6 -37.51 17.74 -35.09
N ARG A 7 -36.30 17.20 -34.88
CA ARG A 7 -36.10 15.74 -34.67
C ARG A 7 -35.03 15.43 -33.63
N THR A 8 -35.49 15.33 -32.39
CA THR A 8 -34.83 14.59 -31.32
C THR A 8 -34.91 13.09 -31.62
N THR A 9 -33.78 12.37 -31.58
CA THR A 9 -33.76 10.90 -31.64
C THR A 9 -33.22 10.32 -30.35
N LYS A 10 -34.15 9.99 -29.45
CA LYS A 10 -33.95 9.06 -28.32
C LYS A 10 -33.53 7.70 -28.86
N ARG A 11 -32.34 7.20 -28.49
CA ARG A 11 -32.00 5.78 -28.63
C ARG A 11 -32.39 5.04 -27.34
N LYS A 12 -33.52 4.33 -27.38
CA LYS A 12 -33.84 3.24 -26.45
C LYS A 12 -33.47 1.94 -27.15
N GLY A 13 -32.45 1.24 -26.67
CA GLY A 13 -32.15 -0.13 -27.05
C GLY A 13 -32.41 -1.04 -25.86
N SER A 14 -33.63 -1.53 -25.72
CA SER A 14 -33.93 -2.68 -24.85
C SER A 14 -34.27 -3.83 -25.78
N VAL A 15 -33.45 -4.87 -25.74
CA VAL A 15 -33.64 -6.10 -26.51
C VAL A 15 -34.33 -7.09 -25.57
N THR A 16 -35.55 -7.47 -25.89
CA THR A 16 -36.30 -8.50 -25.17
C THR A 16 -36.26 -9.78 -25.99
N PHE A 17 -35.75 -10.86 -25.40
CA PHE A 17 -35.83 -12.19 -25.97
C PHE A 17 -37.09 -12.88 -25.46
N ASP A 18 -38.01 -13.19 -26.36
CA ASP A 18 -39.15 -14.06 -26.09
C ASP A 18 -38.66 -15.52 -26.05
N LEU A 19 -38.68 -16.12 -24.85
CA LEU A 19 -38.51 -17.56 -24.67
C LEU A 19 -39.91 -18.20 -24.56
N PRO A 20 -40.14 -19.36 -25.20
CA PRO A 20 -41.41 -20.08 -25.07
C PRO A 20 -41.64 -20.49 -23.60
N PRO A 21 -42.92 -20.54 -23.15
CA PRO A 21 -43.24 -20.85 -21.76
C PRO A 21 -42.75 -22.26 -21.39
N PRO A 22 -42.19 -22.44 -20.19
CA PRO A 22 -41.77 -23.76 -19.74
C PRO A 22 -43.01 -24.64 -19.54
N THR A 23 -43.00 -25.80 -20.19
CA THR A 23 -43.88 -26.93 -19.85
C THR A 23 -43.65 -27.30 -18.39
N VAL A 24 -44.66 -27.06 -17.57
CA VAL A 24 -44.69 -27.41 -16.15
C VAL A 24 -44.84 -28.93 -16.05
N ASN A 25 -43.75 -29.63 -15.73
CA ASN A 25 -43.83 -30.98 -15.18
C ASN A 25 -43.90 -30.84 -13.65
N GLU A 26 -45.06 -31.15 -13.07
CA GLU A 26 -45.43 -30.92 -11.67
C GLU A 26 -44.78 -31.89 -10.66
N GLU A 27 -43.77 -32.69 -11.05
CA GLU A 27 -43.23 -33.76 -10.16
C GLU A 27 -41.78 -33.53 -9.67
N GLN A 28 -41.21 -32.33 -9.79
CA GLN A 28 -39.87 -32.02 -9.24
C GLN A 28 -39.78 -30.78 -8.34
N GLN A 29 -40.90 -30.26 -7.86
CA GLN A 29 -40.95 -28.98 -7.13
C GLN A 29 -40.61 -29.03 -5.61
N GLU A 30 -40.18 -30.15 -5.04
CA GLU A 30 -39.92 -30.22 -3.59
C GLU A 30 -38.46 -30.09 -3.14
N LEU A 31 -37.48 -29.93 -4.04
CA LEU A 31 -36.05 -29.89 -3.64
C LEU A 31 -35.29 -28.61 -3.95
N LEU A 32 -35.94 -27.58 -4.47
CA LEU A 32 -35.30 -26.27 -4.72
C LEU A 32 -36.07 -25.16 -4.00
N SER A 33 -36.17 -25.26 -2.68
CA SER A 33 -36.35 -24.06 -1.86
C SER A 33 -35.10 -23.19 -2.05
N PRO A 34 -35.19 -21.98 -2.62
CA PRO A 34 -34.09 -21.04 -2.58
C PRO A 34 -34.03 -20.51 -1.15
N CYS A 35 -33.30 -21.20 -0.28
CA CYS A 35 -32.73 -20.55 0.89
C CYS A 35 -31.74 -19.50 0.36
N ASN A 36 -32.24 -18.30 0.10
CA ASN A 36 -31.40 -17.11 0.07
C ASN A 36 -31.27 -16.65 1.52
N PRO A 37 -30.27 -17.09 2.31
CA PRO A 37 -29.87 -16.25 3.42
C PRO A 37 -29.37 -14.97 2.78
N THR A 38 -30.15 -13.89 2.89
CA THR A 38 -29.64 -12.54 2.65
C THR A 38 -28.55 -12.35 3.70
N ILE A 39 -27.31 -12.63 3.32
CA ILE A 39 -26.14 -12.40 4.15
C ILE A 39 -26.00 -10.87 4.22
N ASP A 40 -26.52 -10.29 5.30
CA ASP A 40 -26.32 -8.89 5.65
C ASP A 40 -24.84 -8.72 6.04
N ILE A 41 -24.00 -8.44 5.05
CA ILE A 41 -22.59 -8.09 5.28
C ILE A 41 -22.58 -6.67 5.85
N ARG A 42 -22.62 -6.58 7.17
CA ARG A 42 -22.40 -5.33 7.89
C ARG A 42 -20.92 -4.97 7.79
N ALA A 43 -20.56 -4.29 6.70
CA ALA A 43 -19.25 -3.66 6.58
C ALA A 43 -19.15 -2.59 7.68
N GLN A 44 -18.34 -2.85 8.70
CA GLN A 44 -17.93 -1.81 9.64
C GLN A 44 -16.79 -1.03 8.98
N ALA A 45 -16.90 0.28 8.96
CA ALA A 45 -15.81 1.13 8.50
C ALA A 45 -14.61 0.93 9.46
N VAL A 46 -13.50 0.44 8.92
CA VAL A 46 -12.24 0.29 9.65
C VAL A 46 -11.57 1.67 9.68
N PRO A 47 -11.16 2.19 10.84
CA PRO A 47 -10.42 3.45 10.90
C PRO A 47 -9.09 3.36 10.16
N ASP A 48 -8.71 4.41 9.43
CA ASP A 48 -7.42 4.51 8.72
C ASP A 48 -6.19 4.43 9.66
N THR A 49 -6.42 4.50 10.97
CA THR A 49 -5.40 4.37 12.02
C THR A 49 -5.16 2.93 12.47
N MET A 50 -5.91 1.96 11.95
CA MET A 50 -5.76 0.54 12.25
C MET A 50 -4.68 -0.07 11.36
N LEU A 51 -3.52 -0.37 11.96
CA LEU A 51 -2.36 -0.92 11.24
C LEU A 51 -2.16 -2.42 11.49
N VAL A 52 -2.93 -3.01 12.40
CA VAL A 52 -2.92 -4.45 12.66
C VAL A 52 -4.31 -5.02 12.47
N ALA A 53 -4.41 -6.29 12.06
CA ALA A 53 -5.68 -6.96 11.79
C ALA A 53 -6.53 -7.25 13.05
N LEU A 54 -6.01 -6.95 14.25
CA LEU A 54 -6.66 -7.22 15.53
C LEU A 54 -7.65 -6.11 15.92
N PHE A 55 -8.95 -6.35 15.82
CA PHE A 55 -9.99 -5.36 16.15
C PHE A 55 -10.06 -5.12 17.67
N ASP A 56 -10.32 -6.18 18.44
CA ASP A 56 -10.19 -6.23 19.89
C ASP A 56 -8.80 -6.76 20.27
N ARG A 57 -7.79 -5.89 20.14
CA ARG A 57 -6.38 -6.24 20.31
C ARG A 57 -6.08 -7.02 21.60
N GLU A 58 -6.67 -6.64 22.74
CA GLU A 58 -6.38 -7.34 23.99
C GLU A 58 -6.88 -8.79 23.96
N ARG A 59 -8.13 -8.98 23.55
CA ARG A 59 -8.75 -10.31 23.53
C ARG A 59 -8.14 -11.18 22.44
N GLU A 60 -8.03 -10.66 21.22
CA GLU A 60 -7.50 -11.41 20.08
C GLU A 60 -6.03 -11.77 20.27
N MET A 61 -5.22 -10.91 20.94
CA MET A 61 -3.84 -11.26 21.27
C MET A 61 -3.76 -12.45 22.24
N LYS A 62 -4.67 -12.54 23.23
CA LYS A 62 -4.72 -13.71 24.14
C LYS A 62 -5.07 -14.98 23.38
N GLU A 63 -6.04 -14.91 22.47
CA GLU A 63 -6.38 -16.03 21.59
C GLU A 63 -5.19 -16.39 20.68
N LEU A 64 -4.49 -15.42 20.12
CA LEU A 64 -3.34 -15.62 19.25
C LEU A 64 -2.17 -16.30 19.99
N VAL A 65 -1.90 -15.90 21.24
CA VAL A 65 -0.88 -16.53 22.09
C VAL A 65 -1.24 -17.99 22.38
N GLU A 66 -2.51 -18.28 22.67
CA GLU A 66 -2.99 -19.64 22.96
C GLU A 66 -2.86 -20.56 21.74
N HIS A 67 -3.06 -20.06 20.52
CA HIS A 67 -2.89 -20.84 19.29
C HIS A 67 -1.42 -21.01 18.88
N ASN A 68 -0.55 -20.06 19.24
CA ASN A 68 0.85 -20.01 18.80
C ASN A 68 1.85 -20.22 19.96
N LYS A 69 1.52 -21.10 20.92
CA LYS A 69 2.30 -21.31 22.15
C LYS A 69 3.80 -21.49 21.92
N SER A 70 4.20 -22.30 20.95
CA SER A 70 5.61 -22.57 20.67
C SER A 70 6.40 -21.31 20.31
N PHE A 71 5.78 -20.39 19.58
CA PHE A 71 6.38 -19.11 19.24
C PHE A 71 6.49 -18.19 20.46
N PHE A 72 5.42 -18.05 21.25
CA PHE A 72 5.45 -17.19 22.43
C PHE A 72 6.32 -17.72 23.57
N SER A 73 6.41 -19.05 23.75
CA SER A 73 7.40 -19.65 24.66
C SER A 73 8.85 -19.38 24.21
N SER A 74 9.09 -19.34 22.89
CA SER A 74 10.41 -18.98 22.37
C SER A 74 10.72 -17.49 22.62
N LEU A 75 9.73 -16.61 22.44
CA LEU A 75 9.85 -15.18 22.77
C LEU A 75 10.09 -14.95 24.27
N GLU A 76 9.37 -15.68 25.13
CA GLU A 76 9.54 -15.62 26.59
C GLU A 76 10.94 -16.06 26.98
N SER A 77 11.43 -17.18 26.44
CA SER A 77 12.80 -17.64 26.68
C SER A 77 13.85 -16.65 26.17
N PHE A 78 13.59 -15.96 25.06
CA PHE A 78 14.52 -14.98 24.49
C PHE A 78 14.58 -13.68 25.32
N LEU A 79 13.42 -13.16 25.71
CA LEU A 79 13.31 -11.90 26.43
C LEU A 79 13.66 -12.05 27.92
N ASN A 80 13.46 -13.24 28.49
CA ASN A 80 13.78 -13.61 29.86
C ASN A 80 13.32 -12.53 30.86
N GLU A 81 14.22 -11.80 31.51
CA GLU A 81 13.89 -10.73 32.47
C GLU A 81 13.05 -9.59 31.89
N LYS A 82 13.09 -9.38 30.57
CA LYS A 82 12.30 -8.36 29.88
C LYS A 82 10.87 -8.82 29.55
N TRP A 83 10.57 -10.12 29.71
CA TRP A 83 9.28 -10.69 29.37
C TRP A 83 8.09 -9.98 30.04
N PRO A 84 8.08 -9.69 31.36
CA PRO A 84 6.92 -9.05 31.98
C PRO A 84 6.60 -7.68 31.38
N ARG A 85 7.63 -6.92 30.95
CA ARG A 85 7.43 -5.63 30.28
C ARG A 85 6.88 -5.80 28.86
N PHE A 86 7.37 -6.80 28.15
CA PHE A 86 6.88 -7.16 26.82
C PHE A 86 5.43 -7.66 26.89
N GLU A 87 5.12 -8.52 27.84
CA GLU A 87 3.79 -9.06 28.09
C GLU A 87 2.76 -7.96 28.37
N ASN A 88 3.12 -6.98 29.20
CA ASN A 88 2.29 -5.79 29.42
C ASN A 88 2.06 -4.98 28.14
N THR A 89 3.02 -5.01 27.20
CA THR A 89 2.88 -4.32 25.92
C THR A 89 1.95 -5.09 24.98
N ILE A 90 2.09 -6.41 24.85
CA ILE A 90 1.26 -7.19 23.92
C ILE A 90 -0.23 -7.14 24.29
N TYR A 91 -0.57 -7.11 25.58
CA TYR A 91 -1.97 -7.12 26.03
C TYR A 91 -2.57 -5.73 26.28
N VAL A 92 -1.85 -4.65 25.98
CA VAL A 92 -2.37 -3.30 26.19
C VAL A 92 -3.55 -3.03 25.23
N PRO A 93 -4.71 -2.56 25.70
CA PRO A 93 -5.86 -2.31 24.84
C PRO A 93 -5.60 -1.14 23.89
N ARG A 94 -6.25 -1.17 22.73
CA ARG A 94 -6.12 -0.17 21.65
C ARG A 94 -6.46 1.25 22.12
N THR A 95 -7.34 1.38 23.12
CA THR A 95 -7.72 2.67 23.74
C THR A 95 -6.59 3.32 24.54
N GLN A 96 -5.59 2.56 24.97
CA GLN A 96 -4.46 3.06 25.77
C GLN A 96 -3.19 3.29 24.96
N MET A 97 -3.02 2.62 23.82
CA MET A 97 -1.83 2.72 22.99
C MET A 97 -2.19 2.51 21.52
N SER A 98 -1.80 3.45 20.66
CA SER A 98 -2.04 3.36 19.20
C SER A 98 -1.27 2.19 18.59
N ASP A 99 -1.66 1.73 17.41
CA ASP A 99 -0.97 0.62 16.74
C ASP A 99 0.47 0.97 16.37
N ILE A 100 0.72 2.22 15.96
CA ILE A 100 2.06 2.73 15.65
C ILE A 100 2.96 2.63 16.89
N GLU A 101 2.48 3.11 18.04
CA GLU A 101 3.28 3.07 19.27
C GLU A 101 3.46 1.63 19.77
N TRP A 102 2.41 0.83 19.67
CA TRP A 102 2.41 -0.57 20.07
C TRP A 102 3.43 -1.39 19.29
N ILE A 103 3.37 -1.33 17.96
CA ILE A 103 4.31 -2.06 17.10
C ILE A 103 5.73 -1.51 17.29
N THR A 104 5.92 -0.19 17.46
CA THR A 104 7.26 0.40 17.69
C THR A 104 7.90 -0.15 18.96
N ARG A 105 7.14 -0.30 20.05
CA ARG A 105 7.65 -0.86 21.31
C ARG A 105 7.99 -2.34 21.17
N ILE A 106 7.19 -3.10 20.44
CA ILE A 106 7.43 -4.51 20.16
C ILE A 106 8.66 -4.67 19.26
N SER A 107 8.76 -3.91 18.17
CA SER A 107 9.93 -3.87 17.29
C SER A 107 11.21 -3.58 18.05
N LYS A 108 11.20 -2.62 18.99
CA LYS A 108 12.36 -2.31 19.82
C LYS A 108 12.75 -3.45 20.78
N ALA A 109 11.77 -4.20 21.28
CA ALA A 109 12.05 -5.34 22.15
C ALA A 109 12.64 -6.53 21.36
N LEU A 110 12.21 -6.69 20.10
CA LEU A 110 12.61 -7.79 19.21
C LEU A 110 13.72 -7.41 18.22
N GLU A 111 14.21 -6.17 18.24
CA GLU A 111 15.31 -5.65 17.40
C GLU A 111 16.53 -6.59 17.34
N PRO A 112 16.98 -7.24 18.44
CA PRO A 112 18.13 -8.14 18.35
C PRO A 112 17.87 -9.45 17.60
N VAL A 113 16.60 -9.79 17.30
CA VAL A 113 16.21 -11.00 16.57
C VAL A 113 15.15 -10.67 15.51
N PRO A 114 15.57 -10.10 14.36
CA PRO A 114 14.66 -9.72 13.28
C PRO A 114 13.70 -10.84 12.82
N PRO A 115 14.11 -12.12 12.71
CA PRO A 115 13.18 -13.19 12.30
C PRO A 115 11.98 -13.37 13.24
N LEU A 116 12.13 -13.10 14.54
CA LEU A 116 11.02 -13.17 15.50
C LEU A 116 10.09 -11.97 15.36
N LEU A 117 10.63 -10.80 15.04
CA LEU A 117 9.84 -9.61 14.76
C LEU A 117 8.98 -9.78 13.50
N GLU A 118 9.57 -10.28 12.41
CA GLU A 118 8.84 -10.48 11.15
C GLU A 118 7.70 -11.50 11.33
N LYS A 119 7.98 -12.63 11.98
CA LYS A 119 6.94 -13.60 12.34
C LYS A 119 5.86 -13.00 13.23
N PHE A 120 6.22 -12.11 14.17
CA PHE A 120 5.23 -11.42 14.99
C PHE A 120 4.32 -10.52 14.14
N LYS A 121 4.90 -9.70 13.26
CA LYS A 121 4.16 -8.81 12.35
C LYS A 121 3.21 -9.59 11.44
N GLU A 122 3.66 -10.71 10.89
CA GLU A 122 2.85 -11.62 10.09
C GLU A 122 1.63 -12.12 10.88
N LEU A 123 1.85 -12.61 12.11
CA LEU A 123 0.79 -13.15 12.94
C LEU A 123 -0.31 -12.13 13.28
N VAL A 124 0.08 -10.88 13.56
CA VAL A 124 -0.87 -9.82 13.94
C VAL A 124 -1.45 -9.09 12.73
N GLY A 125 -1.05 -9.47 11.51
CA GLY A 125 -1.43 -8.82 10.27
C GLY A 125 -1.05 -7.34 10.28
N TYR A 126 0.18 -7.03 10.67
CA TYR A 126 0.67 -5.65 10.65
C TYR A 126 0.90 -5.22 9.19
N LEU A 127 0.11 -4.24 8.76
CA LEU A 127 0.16 -3.61 7.42
C LEU A 127 0.90 -2.26 7.44
N GLY A 128 1.36 -1.82 8.61
CA GLY A 128 2.05 -0.53 8.69
C GLY A 128 3.40 -0.61 8.01
N GLU A 129 3.82 0.51 7.41
CA GLU A 129 5.00 0.68 6.55
C GLU A 129 5.83 -0.59 6.49
N GLU A 130 5.38 -1.54 5.65
CA GLU A 130 6.30 -2.43 4.95
C GLU A 130 7.43 -1.49 4.55
N GLU A 131 8.65 -1.74 5.06
CA GLU A 131 9.86 -1.12 4.54
C GLU A 131 9.63 -1.03 3.06
N GLU A 132 9.38 0.20 2.54
CA GLU A 132 8.77 0.43 1.22
C GLU A 132 9.05 -0.78 0.38
N GLU A 133 8.02 -1.64 0.20
CA GLU A 133 8.15 -2.92 -0.46
C GLU A 133 9.25 -2.74 -1.50
N VAL A 134 10.25 -3.61 -1.48
CA VAL A 134 11.26 -3.69 -2.53
C VAL A 134 10.53 -4.04 -3.84
N ARG A 135 9.63 -3.19 -4.35
CA ARG A 135 9.67 -2.71 -5.72
C ARG A 135 11.15 -2.53 -5.95
N ASP A 136 11.67 -3.23 -6.94
CA ASP A 136 13.04 -3.09 -7.40
C ASP A 136 13.36 -1.60 -7.48
N LYS A 137 13.88 -1.04 -6.38
CA LYS A 137 14.07 0.39 -6.26
C LYS A 137 15.25 0.63 -7.13
N VAL A 138 14.94 1.10 -8.33
CA VAL A 138 15.91 1.45 -9.34
C VAL A 138 16.96 2.29 -8.64
N GLU A 139 18.20 1.79 -8.64
CA GLU A 139 19.27 2.46 -7.94
C GLU A 139 19.52 3.77 -8.68
N LEU A 140 18.97 4.89 -8.18
CA LEU A 140 18.99 6.17 -8.91
C LEU A 140 20.41 6.55 -9.28
N ARG A 141 21.41 6.18 -8.47
CA ARG A 141 22.83 6.39 -8.75
C ARG A 141 23.30 5.83 -10.09
N GLN A 142 22.62 4.85 -10.66
CA GLN A 142 22.99 4.24 -11.95
C GLN A 142 22.87 5.25 -13.11
N ILE A 143 21.89 6.17 -13.07
CA ILE A 143 21.76 7.22 -14.10
C ILE A 143 22.86 8.26 -14.02
N ARG A 144 23.59 8.34 -12.90
CA ARG A 144 24.53 9.44 -12.66
C ARG A 144 25.67 9.48 -13.68
N ASN A 145 26.03 8.33 -14.23
CA ASN A 145 27.04 8.20 -15.28
C ASN A 145 26.47 8.40 -16.71
N ARG A 146 25.15 8.55 -16.84
CA ARG A 146 24.40 8.71 -18.11
C ARG A 146 23.43 9.90 -18.07
N LEU A 147 23.72 10.93 -17.25
CA LEU A 147 22.83 12.08 -17.08
C LEU A 147 22.62 12.89 -18.37
N ASP A 148 23.51 12.75 -19.35
CA ASP A 148 23.38 13.31 -20.69
C ASP A 148 22.17 12.74 -21.45
N HIS A 149 21.76 11.51 -21.16
CA HIS A 149 20.55 10.91 -21.73
C HIS A 149 19.28 11.47 -21.08
N LEU A 150 19.35 11.87 -19.80
CA LEU A 150 18.25 12.49 -19.06
C LEU A 150 18.09 13.98 -19.44
N SER A 151 17.90 14.27 -20.73
CA SER A 151 17.77 15.64 -21.25
C SER A 151 16.31 16.04 -21.46
N LYS A 152 16.06 17.36 -21.53
CA LYS A 152 14.73 17.91 -21.88
C LYS A 152 14.26 17.52 -23.28
N GLU A 153 15.18 17.11 -24.15
CA GLU A 153 14.87 16.67 -25.51
C GLU A 153 14.43 15.21 -25.53
N ALA A 154 15.08 14.35 -24.74
CA ALA A 154 14.74 12.93 -24.63
C ALA A 154 13.47 12.69 -23.80
N TYR A 155 13.32 13.40 -22.67
CA TYR A 155 12.22 13.20 -21.72
C TYR A 155 11.43 14.50 -21.43
N PRO A 156 10.88 15.18 -22.44
CA PRO A 156 10.24 16.49 -22.25
C PRO A 156 9.08 16.45 -21.25
N GLN A 157 8.30 15.36 -21.26
CA GLN A 157 7.13 15.22 -20.39
C GLN A 157 7.51 15.16 -18.91
N PHE A 158 8.63 14.50 -18.56
CA PHE A 158 9.12 14.44 -17.18
C PHE A 158 9.42 15.84 -16.64
N PHE A 159 10.14 16.67 -17.41
CA PHE A 159 10.46 18.04 -16.99
C PHE A 159 9.25 18.96 -16.93
N ILE A 160 8.24 18.75 -17.79
CA ILE A 160 6.96 19.47 -17.73
C ILE A 160 6.24 19.10 -16.43
N ASN A 161 6.08 17.81 -16.15
CA ASN A 161 5.41 17.33 -14.93
C ASN A 161 6.09 17.86 -13.67
N CYS A 162 7.44 17.87 -13.63
CA CYS A 162 8.19 18.45 -12.52
C CYS A 162 7.82 19.92 -12.28
N LYS A 163 7.78 20.73 -13.34
CA LYS A 163 7.44 22.17 -13.24
C LYS A 163 6.00 22.45 -12.87
N GLU A 164 5.08 21.59 -13.29
CA GLU A 164 3.66 21.74 -12.96
C GLU A 164 3.36 21.30 -11.51
N THR A 165 4.19 20.40 -10.97
CA THR A 165 3.97 19.80 -9.64
C THR A 165 4.69 20.57 -8.53
N MET A 166 5.89 21.10 -8.81
CA MET A 166 6.75 21.76 -7.82
C MET A 166 6.72 23.29 -7.99
N SER A 167 7.07 24.05 -6.95
CA SER A 167 7.37 25.47 -7.12
C SER A 167 8.64 25.70 -7.95
N ASP A 168 8.80 26.91 -8.50
CA ASP A 168 9.97 27.26 -9.30
C ASP A 168 11.29 27.10 -8.52
N GLU A 169 11.30 27.45 -7.22
CA GLU A 169 12.45 27.31 -6.34
C GLU A 169 12.79 25.82 -6.07
N GLU A 170 11.78 25.00 -5.80
CA GLU A 170 11.93 23.56 -5.57
C GLU A 170 12.41 22.85 -6.83
N TYR A 171 11.81 23.15 -7.98
CA TYR A 171 12.21 22.64 -9.28
C TYR A 171 13.67 22.99 -9.58
N LYS A 172 14.07 24.25 -9.36
CA LYS A 172 15.44 24.68 -9.58
C LYS A 172 16.42 23.92 -8.68
N LEU A 173 16.12 23.78 -7.39
CA LEU A 173 16.95 23.03 -6.45
C LEU A 173 17.05 21.54 -6.82
N PHE A 174 15.94 20.96 -7.28
CA PHE A 174 15.90 19.58 -7.76
C PHE A 174 16.81 19.39 -8.98
N ILE A 175 16.68 20.23 -10.01
CA ILE A 175 17.54 20.16 -11.20
C ILE A 175 19.02 20.39 -10.86
N GLU A 176 19.33 21.36 -10.01
CA GLU A 176 20.70 21.57 -9.52
C GLU A 176 21.25 20.34 -8.82
N THR A 177 20.43 19.64 -8.03
CA THR A 177 20.85 18.41 -7.36
C THR A 177 20.97 17.25 -8.35
N LEU A 178 20.03 17.08 -9.27
CA LEU A 178 19.98 15.99 -10.25
C LEU A 178 21.23 15.98 -11.14
N PHE A 179 21.66 17.16 -11.61
CA PHE A 179 22.82 17.31 -12.50
C PHE A 179 24.14 17.62 -11.78
N ASP A 180 24.19 17.54 -10.45
CA ASP A 180 25.44 17.71 -9.71
C ASP A 180 26.30 16.44 -9.80
N THR A 181 27.27 16.45 -10.72
CA THR A 181 28.17 15.32 -10.98
C THR A 181 29.44 15.31 -10.12
N SER A 182 29.71 16.36 -9.32
CA SER A 182 31.06 16.57 -8.78
C SER A 182 31.16 16.81 -7.28
N THR A 183 30.10 17.26 -6.61
CA THR A 183 30.24 17.69 -5.21
C THR A 183 29.79 16.67 -4.16
N MET A 184 29.07 15.61 -4.56
CA MET A 184 28.42 14.69 -3.62
C MET A 184 28.70 13.22 -3.94
N LYS A 185 28.89 12.37 -2.92
CA LYS A 185 28.94 10.90 -3.08
C LYS A 185 27.59 10.34 -3.51
N ASP A 186 27.59 9.23 -4.24
CA ASP A 186 26.38 8.63 -4.82
C ASP A 186 25.30 8.31 -3.80
N GLU A 187 25.67 7.75 -2.64
CA GLU A 187 24.69 7.40 -1.60
C GLU A 187 24.03 8.64 -0.99
N LEU A 188 24.78 9.73 -0.87
CA LEU A 188 24.26 11.00 -0.36
C LEU A 188 23.41 11.70 -1.42
N TRP A 189 23.82 11.65 -2.67
CA TRP A 189 23.10 12.22 -3.81
C TRP A 189 21.74 11.54 -3.97
N GLU A 190 21.71 10.21 -3.99
CA GLU A 190 20.48 9.44 -4.11
C GLU A 190 19.54 9.72 -2.93
N LYS A 191 20.07 9.70 -1.70
CA LYS A 191 19.27 10.03 -0.51
C LYS A 191 18.69 11.44 -0.61
N LYS A 192 19.45 12.42 -1.11
CA LYS A 192 19.00 13.80 -1.25
C LYS A 192 17.92 13.93 -2.33
N ILE A 193 18.06 13.26 -3.48
CA ILE A 193 17.03 13.21 -4.52
C ILE A 193 15.74 12.60 -3.97
N ARG A 194 15.81 11.43 -3.34
CA ARG A 194 14.64 10.77 -2.73
C ARG A 194 13.97 11.63 -1.67
N GLN A 195 14.75 12.33 -0.85
CA GLN A 195 14.22 13.27 0.15
C GLN A 195 13.53 14.48 -0.48
N GLN A 196 14.10 15.04 -1.54
CA GLN A 196 13.49 16.15 -2.28
C GLN A 196 12.19 15.72 -2.96
N LEU A 197 12.17 14.53 -3.59
CA LEU A 197 11.00 14.03 -4.30
C LEU A 197 9.94 13.37 -3.40
N LYS A 198 10.23 13.16 -2.10
CA LYS A 198 9.29 12.55 -1.13
C LYS A 198 7.89 13.17 -1.13
N PRO A 199 7.70 14.50 -1.25
CA PRO A 199 6.37 15.10 -1.31
C PRO A 199 5.61 14.81 -2.63
N TRP A 200 6.31 14.36 -3.67
CA TRP A 200 5.78 14.17 -5.03
C TRP A 200 6.10 12.76 -5.54
N PRO A 201 5.44 11.72 -4.98
CA PRO A 201 5.73 10.33 -5.31
C PRO A 201 5.56 10.02 -6.80
N ASN A 202 4.62 10.68 -7.47
CA ASN A 202 4.41 10.54 -8.92
C ASN A 202 5.63 10.97 -9.75
N VAL A 203 6.38 12.00 -9.31
CA VAL A 203 7.59 12.46 -10.01
C VAL A 203 8.76 11.52 -9.73
N LEU A 204 8.84 10.98 -8.50
CA LEU A 204 9.84 9.98 -8.15
C LEU A 204 9.65 8.69 -8.97
N GLU A 205 8.42 8.20 -9.07
CA GLU A 205 8.09 7.00 -9.86
C GLU A 205 8.46 7.20 -11.34
N GLN A 206 8.12 8.35 -11.94
CA GLN A 206 8.52 8.66 -13.33
C GLN A 206 10.03 8.69 -13.52
N LEU A 207 10.78 9.22 -12.55
CA LEU A 207 12.24 9.22 -12.61
C LEU A 207 12.78 7.78 -12.52
N GLU A 208 12.25 6.95 -11.63
CA GLU A 208 12.64 5.54 -11.51
C GLU A 208 12.37 4.76 -12.80
N GLU A 209 11.20 4.97 -13.45
CA GLU A 209 10.86 4.35 -14.73
C GLU A 209 11.85 4.73 -15.85
N ILE A 210 12.19 6.03 -15.96
CA ILE A 210 13.16 6.50 -16.95
C ILE A 210 14.52 5.84 -16.73
N ILE A 211 14.95 5.76 -15.46
CA ILE A 211 16.25 5.18 -15.13
C ILE A 211 16.26 3.68 -15.43
N ALA A 212 15.19 2.95 -15.10
CA ALA A 212 15.07 1.52 -15.44
C ALA A 212 15.21 1.30 -16.96
N TYR A 213 14.51 2.11 -17.76
CA TYR A 213 14.59 2.06 -19.22
C TYR A 213 16.02 2.31 -19.73
N GLU A 214 16.71 3.33 -19.19
CA GLU A 214 18.08 3.70 -19.59
C GLU A 214 19.17 2.72 -19.14
N ILE A 215 18.89 1.84 -18.18
CA ILE A 215 19.82 0.78 -17.75
C ILE A 215 19.65 -0.47 -18.61
N GLU A 216 18.44 -0.74 -19.08
CA GLU A 216 18.14 -1.89 -19.95
C GLU A 216 18.66 -1.70 -21.38
N GLU A 217 18.88 -0.45 -21.82
CA GLU A 217 19.45 -0.06 -23.13
C GLU A 217 21.00 0.05 -23.14
#